data_AF-A0AAV4J4X7-F1
#
_entry.id   AF-A0AAV4J4X7-F1
#
_cell.length_a   1.000
_cell.length_b   1.000
_cell.length_c   1.000
_cell.angle_alpha   90.00
_cell.angle_beta   90.00
_cell.angle_gamma   90.00
#
_symmetry.space_group_name_H-M   'P 1'
#
loop_
_entity.id
_entity.type
_entity.pdbx_description
1 polymer ?
#
loop_
_entity_poly.entity_id
_entity_poly.type
_entity_poly.pdbx_seq_one_letter_code
_entity_poly.pdbx_strand_id
1 'polypeptide(L)'
;MTLPADVFQSMEKDQYLSKGYWQLPVRKEDIPKTAFVTMDCHYEFLRMPFGMMNSGATLTRAVKKLLCGMDNVVDYIDDLLVHTETWEAHVETLAEPFKRLREANFTVRPVKCVLGSSTIDF
;
A
#
# COMPACT_ATOMS: atom_id res chain seq x y z
N MET A 1 -15.97 5.52 23.82
CA MET A 1 -14.74 4.78 23.50
C MET A 1 -15.09 3.91 22.29
N THR A 2 -14.93 4.44 21.08
CA THR A 2 -15.27 3.73 19.84
C THR A 2 -14.25 2.62 19.62
N LEU A 3 -14.72 1.40 19.38
CA LEU A 3 -13.84 0.27 19.13
C LEU A 3 -13.10 0.52 17.80
N PRO A 4 -11.85 0.04 17.63
CA PRO A 4 -11.14 0.14 16.36
C PRO A 4 -11.97 -0.38 15.17
N ALA A 5 -12.75 -1.43 15.39
CA ALA A 5 -13.68 -2.00 14.41
C ALA A 5 -14.73 -0.98 13.91
N ASP A 6 -15.27 -0.13 14.80
CA ASP A 6 -16.28 0.87 14.43
C ASP A 6 -15.69 1.97 13.53
N VAL A 7 -14.42 2.32 13.73
CA VAL A 7 -13.69 3.27 12.90
C VAL A 7 -13.49 2.71 11.50
N PHE A 8 -13.03 1.46 11.40
CA PHE A 8 -12.76 0.82 10.10
C PHE A 8 -14.04 0.52 9.30
N GLN A 9 -15.15 0.21 9.97
CA GLN A 9 -16.43 -0.02 9.32
C GLN A 9 -17.05 1.29 8.76
N SER A 10 -16.73 2.45 9.34
CA SER A 10 -17.13 3.74 8.77
C SER A 10 -16.38 4.10 7.48
N MET A 11 -15.16 3.58 7.31
CA MET A 11 -14.31 3.77 6.12
C MET A 11 -14.63 2.79 4.97
N GLU A 12 -15.48 1.79 5.22
CA GLU A 12 -15.87 0.75 4.25
C GLU A 12 -16.70 1.28 3.07
N LYS A 13 -17.35 2.45 3.23
CA LYS A 13 -18.16 3.10 2.18
C LYS A 13 -17.32 3.76 1.07
N ASP A 14 -16.03 3.98 1.28
CA ASP A 14 -15.15 4.53 0.26
C ASP A 14 -14.61 3.41 -0.64
N GLN A 15 -15.35 3.13 -1.71
CA GLN A 15 -15.04 2.20 -2.82
C GLN A 15 -13.77 2.58 -3.62
N TYR A 16 -12.86 3.35 -3.04
CA TYR A 16 -11.63 3.88 -3.66
C TYR A 16 -10.34 3.36 -3.02
N LEU A 17 -10.36 2.79 -1.81
CA LEU A 17 -9.15 2.52 -1.03
C LEU A 17 -8.66 1.08 -1.21
N SER A 18 -7.69 0.87 -2.12
CA SER A 18 -6.73 -0.25 -2.21
C SER A 18 -6.27 -0.51 -3.65
N LYS A 19 -5.81 0.53 -4.30
CA LYS A 19 -5.42 0.49 -5.71
C LYS A 19 -4.00 -0.08 -5.85
N GLY A 20 -3.77 -1.33 -5.42
CA GLY A 20 -2.48 -2.06 -5.38
C GLY A 20 -1.36 -1.45 -6.25
N TYR A 21 -1.18 -1.97 -7.47
CA TYR A 21 -0.20 -1.44 -8.44
C TYR A 21 -0.57 -0.05 -8.98
N TRP A 22 -1.86 0.28 -9.03
CA TRP A 22 -2.40 1.56 -9.53
C TRP A 22 -1.97 2.78 -8.69
N GLN A 23 -1.33 2.60 -7.54
CA GLN A 23 -0.73 3.68 -6.75
C GLN A 23 0.52 4.26 -7.42
N LEU A 24 1.23 3.48 -8.24
CA LEU A 24 2.47 3.91 -8.86
C LEU A 24 2.20 4.60 -10.21
N PRO A 25 2.73 5.82 -10.44
CA PRO A 25 2.64 6.47 -11.74
C PRO A 25 3.55 5.79 -12.77
N VAL A 26 3.05 5.67 -13.99
CA VAL A 26 3.89 5.29 -15.13
C VAL A 26 4.71 6.51 -15.53
N ARG A 27 5.99 6.30 -15.81
CA ARG A 27 6.89 7.34 -16.33
C ARG A 27 6.34 7.87 -17.65
N LYS A 28 6.32 9.19 -17.85
CA LYS A 28 5.63 9.83 -18.99
C LYS A 28 5.98 9.24 -20.36
N GLU A 29 7.25 8.90 -20.56
CA GLU A 29 7.75 8.31 -21.80
C GLU A 29 7.45 6.81 -21.99
N ASP A 30 7.01 6.13 -20.93
CA ASP A 30 6.58 4.73 -20.98
C ASP A 30 5.04 4.60 -21.12
N ILE A 31 4.28 5.70 -20.94
CA ILE A 31 2.80 5.71 -21.05
C ILE A 31 2.32 5.13 -22.41
N PRO A 32 2.87 5.51 -23.58
CA PRO A 32 2.40 4.98 -24.85
C PRO A 32 2.61 3.46 -25.02
N LYS A 33 3.54 2.86 -24.26
CA LYS A 33 3.80 1.42 -24.25
C LYS A 33 2.73 0.64 -23.49
N THR A 34 1.90 1.34 -22.72
CA THR A 34 0.79 0.77 -21.94
C THR A 34 -0.53 0.86 -22.69
N ALA A 35 -0.52 1.23 -23.98
CA ALA A 35 -1.71 1.37 -24.78
C ALA A 35 -2.47 0.04 -24.89
N PHE A 36 -3.80 0.11 -24.77
CA PHE A 36 -4.70 -1.01 -25.01
C PHE A 36 -5.86 -0.57 -25.91
N VAL A 37 -6.42 -1.55 -26.61
CA VAL A 37 -7.48 -1.35 -27.61
C VAL A 37 -8.80 -1.82 -27.03
N THR A 38 -9.81 -0.97 -27.15
CA THR A 38 -11.23 -1.30 -26.94
C THR A 38 -11.94 -1.33 -28.29
N MET A 39 -13.21 -1.76 -28.34
CA MET A 39 -13.93 -1.83 -29.63
C MET A 39 -13.98 -0.49 -30.37
N ASP A 40 -14.01 0.62 -29.62
CA ASP A 40 -14.25 1.94 -30.19
C ASP A 40 -13.02 2.86 -30.17
N CYS A 41 -12.02 2.61 -29.31
CA CYS A 41 -10.93 3.56 -29.02
C CYS A 41 -9.64 2.90 -28.49
N HIS A 42 -8.54 3.66 -28.55
CA HIS A 42 -7.27 3.37 -27.88
C HIS A 42 -7.14 4.18 -26.58
N TYR A 43 -6.66 3.52 -25.53
CA TYR A 43 -6.43 4.14 -24.22
C TYR A 43 -5.06 3.77 -23.70
N GLU A 44 -4.51 4.60 -22.83
CA GLU A 44 -3.20 4.42 -22.20
C GLU A 44 -3.33 4.49 -20.68
N PHE A 45 -2.45 3.78 -19.96
CA PHE A 45 -2.44 3.80 -18.51
C PHE A 45 -1.50 4.88 -17.96
N LEU A 46 -2.04 5.79 -17.15
CA LEU A 46 -1.26 6.78 -16.40
C LEU A 46 -0.67 6.23 -15.09
N ARG A 47 -1.23 5.12 -14.60
CA ARG A 47 -0.82 4.41 -13.39
C ARG A 47 -0.57 2.94 -13.74
N MET A 48 0.37 2.31 -13.05
CA MET A 48 0.87 0.97 -13.39
C MET A 48 -0.26 -0.07 -13.36
N PRO A 49 -0.70 -0.63 -14.51
CA PRO A 49 -1.80 -1.59 -14.56
C PRO A 49 -1.41 -2.95 -13.98
N PHE A 50 -2.43 -3.77 -13.70
CA PHE A 50 -2.24 -5.19 -13.44
C PHE A 50 -1.80 -5.91 -14.71
N GLY A 51 -1.05 -7.00 -14.56
CA GLY A 51 -0.62 -7.85 -15.68
C GLY A 51 0.71 -7.44 -16.33
N MET A 52 1.37 -6.35 -15.90
CA MET A 52 2.76 -6.13 -16.33
C MET A 52 3.70 -7.09 -15.60
N MET A 53 4.67 -7.62 -16.34
CA MET A 53 5.65 -8.57 -15.82
C MET A 53 6.42 -8.05 -14.60
N ASN A 54 6.68 -6.73 -14.55
CA ASN A 54 7.49 -6.10 -13.52
C ASN A 54 6.68 -5.29 -12.48
N SER A 55 5.35 -5.42 -12.45
CA SER A 55 4.51 -4.64 -11.52
C SER A 55 4.84 -4.94 -10.06
N GLY A 56 4.93 -6.22 -9.69
CA GLY A 56 5.28 -6.65 -8.33
C GLY A 56 6.64 -6.13 -7.88
N ALA A 57 7.68 -6.39 -8.67
CA ALA A 57 9.04 -5.94 -8.36
C ALA A 57 9.16 -4.42 -8.23
N THR A 58 8.39 -3.67 -9.03
CA THR A 58 8.38 -2.20 -8.97
C THR A 58 7.68 -1.69 -7.70
N LEU A 59 6.57 -2.32 -7.31
CA LEU A 59 5.87 -1.99 -6.06
C LEU A 59 6.75 -2.29 -4.85
N THR A 60 7.31 -3.50 -4.75
CA THR A 60 8.21 -3.87 -3.65
C THR A 60 9.40 -2.93 -3.57
N ARG A 61 10.02 -2.57 -4.70
CA ARG A 61 11.14 -1.61 -4.70
C ARG A 61 10.73 -0.23 -4.18
N ALA A 62 9.54 0.25 -4.52
CA ALA A 62 9.03 1.53 -4.04
C ALA A 62 8.77 1.50 -2.53
N VAL A 63 8.14 0.43 -2.03
CA VAL A 63 7.85 0.21 -0.61
C VAL A 63 9.15 0.07 0.20
N LYS A 64 10.11 -0.73 -0.26
CA LYS A 64 11.45 -0.84 0.35
C LYS A 64 12.15 0.51 0.47
N LYS A 65 12.09 1.32 -0.58
CA LYS A 65 12.69 2.66 -0.56
C LYS A 65 11.98 3.57 0.45
N LEU A 66 10.66 3.47 0.57
CA LEU A 66 9.87 4.25 1.51
C LEU A 66 10.20 3.91 2.97
N LEU A 67 10.34 2.62 3.27
CA LEU A 67 10.56 2.09 4.62
C LEU A 67 12.03 1.93 4.99
N CYS A 68 12.94 2.29 4.07
CA CYS A 68 14.37 2.21 4.30
C CYS A 68 14.78 2.94 5.60
N GLY A 69 15.59 2.27 6.43
CA GLY A 69 16.04 2.80 7.71
C GLY A 69 15.06 2.59 8.87
N MET A 70 14.07 1.70 8.73
CA MET A 70 13.24 1.22 9.84
C MET A 70 13.57 -0.24 10.14
N ASP A 71 14.13 -0.50 11.32
CA ASP A 71 14.54 -1.87 11.70
C ASP A 71 13.36 -2.74 12.16
N ASN A 72 12.28 -2.12 12.62
CA ASN A 72 11.08 -2.79 13.16
C ASN A 72 10.01 -3.08 12.08
N VAL A 73 10.33 -2.86 10.80
CA VAL A 73 9.39 -2.98 9.70
C VAL A 73 9.93 -3.95 8.66
N VAL A 74 9.16 -5.00 8.40
CA VAL A 74 9.46 -6.01 7.39
C VAL A 74 8.45 -5.87 6.26
N ASP A 75 8.92 -5.71 5.03
CA ASP A 75 8.09 -5.68 3.85
C ASP A 75 8.16 -7.01 3.09
N TYR A 76 6.99 -7.52 2.68
CA TYR A 76 6.89 -8.68 1.80
C TYR A 76 5.83 -8.44 0.72
N ILE A 77 6.30 -8.07 -0.48
CA ILE A 77 5.46 -7.78 -1.66
C ILE A 77 4.36 -6.74 -1.38
N ASP A 78 3.17 -7.20 -0.99
CA ASP A 78 1.97 -6.39 -0.75
C ASP A 78 1.70 -6.17 0.75
N ASP A 79 2.41 -6.87 1.63
CA ASP A 79 2.19 -6.86 3.08
C ASP A 79 3.33 -6.17 3.83
N LEU A 80 2.95 -5.48 4.90
CA LEU A 80 3.85 -4.76 5.81
C LEU A 80 3.65 -5.27 7.23
N LEU A 81 4.72 -5.80 7.81
CA LEU A 81 4.76 -6.24 9.19
C LEU A 81 5.53 -5.23 10.03
N VAL A 82 4.91 -4.73 11.09
CA VAL A 82 5.57 -3.93 12.12
C VAL A 82 5.63 -4.78 13.39
N HIS A 83 6.82 -4.97 13.96
CA HIS A 83 6.98 -5.78 15.18
C HIS A 83 7.74 -5.01 16.27
N THR A 84 7.32 -5.19 17.52
CA THR A 84 7.93 -4.58 18.71
C THR A 84 7.74 -5.50 19.92
N GLU A 85 8.53 -5.31 20.98
CA GLU A 85 8.44 -6.14 22.20
C GLU A 85 7.32 -5.70 23.14
N THR A 86 7.06 -4.40 23.24
CA THR A 86 6.02 -3.84 24.12
C THR A 86 4.93 -3.12 23.33
N TRP A 87 3.75 -3.00 23.93
CA TRP A 87 2.61 -2.31 23.33
C TRP A 87 2.88 -0.81 23.19
N GLU A 88 3.50 -0.20 24.19
CA GLU A 88 3.84 1.22 24.20
C GLU A 88 4.79 1.57 23.07
N ALA A 89 5.85 0.76 22.90
CA ALA A 89 6.78 0.90 21.78
C ALA A 89 6.10 0.62 20.43
N HIS A 90 5.11 -0.28 20.38
CA HIS A 90 4.35 -0.56 19.17
C HIS A 90 3.60 0.66 18.66
N VAL A 91 2.86 1.32 19.54
CA VAL A 91 2.06 2.51 19.21
C VAL A 91 2.96 3.65 18.72
N GLU A 92 4.10 3.86 19.36
CA GLU A 92 5.07 4.87 18.93
C GLU A 92 5.70 4.52 17.58
N THR A 93 6.11 3.26 17.38
CA THR A 93 6.74 2.78 16.14
C THR A 93 5.79 2.86 14.95
N LEU A 94 4.50 2.58 15.14
CA LEU A 94 3.49 2.64 14.07
C LEU A 94 3.31 4.04 13.47
N ALA A 95 3.64 5.11 14.20
CA ALA A 95 3.44 6.48 13.73
C ALA A 95 4.30 6.80 12.49
N GLU A 96 5.53 6.31 12.45
CA GLU A 96 6.50 6.63 11.39
C GLU A 96 6.17 5.95 10.05
N PRO A 97 5.86 4.64 9.96
CA PRO A 97 5.38 4.01 8.74
C PRO A 97 4.15 4.70 8.16
N PHE A 98 3.15 5.01 9.00
CA PHE A 98 1.94 5.70 8.53
C PHE A 98 2.22 7.11 8.03
N LYS A 99 3.13 7.84 8.67
CA LYS A 99 3.58 9.15 8.21
C LYS A 99 4.22 9.06 6.83
N ARG A 100 5.16 8.14 6.62
CA ARG A 100 5.83 7.98 5.31
C ARG A 100 4.86 7.54 4.22
N LEU A 101 3.96 6.60 4.51
CA LEU A 101 2.90 6.20 3.58
C LEU A 101 2.05 7.40 3.14
N ARG A 102 1.67 8.25 4.10
CA ARG A 102 0.91 9.48 3.82
C ARG A 102 1.70 10.46 2.95
N GLU A 103 2.97 10.72 3.27
CA GLU A 103 3.82 11.62 2.49
C GLU A 103 4.04 11.14 1.05
N ALA A 104 4.12 9.82 0.85
CA ALA A 104 4.25 9.21 -0.46
C ALA A 104 2.91 9.02 -1.21
N ASN A 105 1.78 9.46 -0.62
CA ASN A 105 0.42 9.22 -1.13
C ASN A 105 0.09 7.74 -1.36
N PHE A 106 0.68 6.85 -0.56
CA PHE A 106 0.31 5.45 -0.51
C PHE A 106 -0.89 5.27 0.42
N THR A 107 -1.84 4.46 -0.03
CA THR A 107 -3.05 4.08 0.67
C THR A 107 -3.02 2.61 1.03
N VAL A 108 -3.31 2.31 2.29
CA VAL A 108 -3.51 0.93 2.78
C VAL A 108 -5.01 0.63 2.86
N ARG A 109 -5.40 -0.64 2.73
CA ARG A 109 -6.81 -1.05 2.89
C ARG A 109 -7.08 -1.35 4.36
N PRO A 110 -7.85 -0.50 5.09
CA PRO A 110 -7.98 -0.69 6.53
C PRO A 110 -8.63 -2.03 6.91
N VAL A 111 -9.58 -2.52 6.11
CA VAL A 111 -10.26 -3.81 6.31
C VAL A 111 -9.31 -5.02 6.24
N LYS A 112 -8.17 -4.89 5.56
CA LYS A 112 -7.15 -5.94 5.47
C LYS A 112 -6.02 -5.74 6.49
N CYS A 113 -6.00 -4.64 7.23
CA CYS A 113 -4.98 -4.38 8.23
C CYS A 113 -5.35 -5.04 9.55
N VAL A 114 -4.44 -5.86 10.09
CA VAL A 114 -4.53 -6.37 11.46
C VAL A 114 -3.60 -5.52 12.32
N LEU A 115 -4.16 -4.81 13.31
CA LEU A 115 -3.40 -3.91 14.18
C LEU A 115 -3.45 -4.40 15.63
N GLY A 116 -2.29 -4.37 16.29
CA GLY A 116 -2.17 -4.67 17.72
C GLY A 116 -2.52 -6.10 18.12
N SER A 117 -2.25 -7.06 17.25
CA SER A 117 -2.36 -8.48 17.57
C SER A 117 -1.05 -9.03 18.13
N SER A 118 -1.13 -9.93 19.10
CA SER A 118 0.03 -10.66 19.62
C SER A 118 0.52 -11.77 18.68
N THR A 119 -0.30 -12.14 17.69
CA THR A 119 0.01 -13.18 16.71
C THR A 119 -0.65 -12.81 15.39
N ILE A 120 0.09 -12.96 14.29
CA ILE A 120 -0.41 -12.74 12.95
C ILE A 120 0.09 -13.85 12.03
N ASP A 121 -0.68 -14.12 10.99
CA ASP A 121 -0.22 -14.93 9.87
C ASP A 121 0.42 -13.97 8.86
N PHE A 122 1.74 -14.07 8.67
CA PHE A 122 2.53 -13.22 7.78
C PHE A 122 3.40 -14.07 6.85
#